data_AF-A0A1J1IVU1-F1
#
_entry.id   AF-A0A1J1IVU1-F1
#
_cell.length_a   1.000
_cell.length_b   1.000
_cell.length_c   1.000
_cell.angle_alpha   90.00
_cell.angle_beta   90.00
_cell.angle_gamma   90.00
#
_symmetry.space_group_name_H-M   'P 1'
#
loop_
_entity.id
_entity.type
_entity.pdbx_description
1 polymer ?
#
loop_
_entity_poly.entity_id
_entity_poly.type
_entity_poly.pdbx_seq_one_letter_code
_entity_poly.pdbx_strand_id
1 'polypeptide(L)'
;MEAIEEIKLITMEDFTEMGIKFFKLIGLNLESRKEVTKKQKAFMLLGEFHFFLYLINIFLVICGMLVYAYKNLHDIKIVARVLPNLTNAPYLAIKLFVFYWNRDKIKDALSILEESFPKTEEDQLNLNVQTYLKEVKMFVKGFGFLIIVLNVVLIISQVVLIFMFGTTKLPLDIWLPFSYENFIIFGAVSLWMDWLCLVISVGAYAADIILFATISLTSMKFDNIK
;
A
#
# COMPACT_ATOMS: atom_id res chain seq x y z
N MET A 1 19.95 23.86 30.33
CA MET A 1 19.38 24.52 29.15
C MET A 1 18.80 23.43 28.28
N GLU A 2 17.51 23.18 28.41
CA GLU A 2 16.79 22.36 27.45
C GLU A 2 16.84 23.12 26.12
N ALA A 3 17.30 22.47 25.07
CA ALA A 3 17.23 23.03 23.74
C ALA A 3 15.75 23.20 23.41
N ILE A 4 15.29 24.45 23.37
CA ILE A 4 14.03 24.80 22.76
C ILE A 4 14.24 24.48 21.28
N GLU A 5 13.84 23.27 20.86
CA GLU A 5 13.67 22.96 19.46
C GLU A 5 12.71 24.02 18.92
N GLU A 6 13.18 24.87 18.01
CA GLU A 6 12.29 25.71 17.21
C GLU A 6 11.21 24.79 16.63
N ILE A 7 9.97 24.94 17.10
CA ILE A 7 8.86 24.14 16.64
C ILE A 7 8.65 24.54 15.18
N LYS A 8 9.24 23.77 14.28
CA LYS A 8 9.02 23.93 12.85
C LYS A 8 7.53 23.79 12.63
N LEU A 9 6.92 24.84 12.09
CA LEU A 9 5.48 24.92 11.89
C LEU A 9 5.01 23.68 11.10
N ILE A 10 4.13 22.90 11.74
CA ILE A 10 3.66 21.63 11.17
C ILE A 10 2.77 21.95 9.96
N THR A 11 2.87 21.17 8.90
CA THR A 11 2.00 21.31 7.72
C THR A 11 1.10 20.08 7.55
N MET A 12 0.04 20.23 6.76
CA MET A 12 -0.84 19.12 6.39
C MET A 12 -0.08 18.03 5.61
N GLU A 13 0.97 18.41 4.87
CA GLU A 13 1.85 17.45 4.20
C GLU A 13 2.51 16.49 5.20
N ASP A 14 2.89 16.94 6.40
CA ASP A 14 3.52 16.07 7.41
C ASP A 14 2.63 14.86 7.81
N PHE A 15 1.31 14.98 7.66
CA PHE A 15 0.34 13.91 7.94
C PHE A 15 0.19 12.93 6.77
N THR A 16 0.39 13.38 5.53
CA THR A 16 0.00 12.66 4.31
C THR A 16 1.18 12.23 3.43
N GLU A 17 2.36 12.82 3.65
CA GLU A 17 3.55 12.67 2.80
C GLU A 17 3.92 11.20 2.56
N MET A 18 3.90 10.38 3.61
CA MET A 18 4.28 8.97 3.52
C MET A 18 3.30 8.17 2.65
N GLY A 19 2.00 8.42 2.80
CA GLY A 19 0.97 7.78 1.97
C GLY A 19 1.13 8.17 0.49
N ILE A 20 1.37 9.45 0.21
CA ILE A 20 1.61 9.96 -1.15
C ILE A 20 2.87 9.33 -1.76
N LYS A 21 3.97 9.25 -0.99
CA LYS A 21 5.21 8.60 -1.43
C LYS A 21 5.00 7.12 -1.78
N PHE A 22 4.24 6.38 -0.98
CA PHE A 22 3.93 4.98 -1.27
C PHE A 22 3.02 4.80 -2.48
N PHE A 23 2.04 5.68 -2.68
CA PHE A 23 1.24 5.69 -3.91
C PHE A 23 2.12 5.94 -5.15
N LYS A 24 3.03 6.92 -5.08
CA LYS A 24 4.00 7.18 -6.15
C LYS A 24 4.89 5.96 -6.41
N LEU A 25 5.31 5.23 -5.38
CA LEU A 25 6.13 4.02 -5.52
C LEU A 25 5.43 2.92 -6.33
N ILE A 26 4.11 2.80 -6.20
CA ILE A 26 3.31 1.81 -6.95
C ILE A 26 2.76 2.36 -8.28
N GLY A 27 3.21 3.54 -8.70
CA GLY A 27 2.79 4.17 -9.95
C GLY A 27 1.44 4.90 -9.90
N LEU A 28 0.80 4.99 -8.73
CA LEU A 28 -0.43 5.76 -8.53
C LEU A 28 -0.05 7.22 -8.21
N ASN A 29 -0.18 8.11 -9.19
CA ASN A 29 0.09 9.53 -8.95
C ASN A 29 -1.20 10.28 -8.61
N LEU A 30 -1.17 11.03 -7.50
CA LEU A 30 -2.26 11.88 -7.01
C LEU A 30 -2.13 13.33 -7.50
N GLU A 31 -1.04 13.70 -8.17
CA GLU A 31 -0.85 15.05 -8.72
C GLU A 31 -1.76 15.30 -9.94
N SER A 32 -2.22 16.56 -10.09
CA SER A 32 -3.07 16.95 -11.22
C SER A 32 -2.25 17.03 -12.51
N ARG A 33 -2.72 16.38 -13.57
CA ARG A 33 -2.08 16.44 -14.91
C ARG A 33 -2.07 17.84 -15.52
N LYS A 34 -2.85 18.78 -15.00
CA LYS A 34 -2.98 20.13 -15.55
C LYS A 34 -1.77 21.04 -15.21
N GLU A 35 -1.03 20.70 -14.16
CA GLU A 35 0.00 21.59 -13.56
C GLU A 35 1.45 21.15 -13.84
N VAL A 36 1.65 20.09 -14.63
CA VAL A 36 2.95 19.42 -14.79
C VAL A 36 3.56 19.57 -16.18
N THR A 37 4.91 19.60 -16.20
CA THR A 37 5.72 19.66 -17.42
C THR A 37 5.53 18.42 -18.32
N LYS A 38 5.89 18.52 -19.61
CA LYS A 38 5.79 17.37 -20.56
C LYS A 38 6.57 16.14 -20.07
N LYS A 39 7.73 16.34 -19.44
CA LYS A 39 8.55 15.27 -18.86
C LYS A 39 7.82 14.56 -17.72
N GLN A 40 7.24 15.32 -16.79
CA GLN A 40 6.46 14.77 -15.67
C GLN A 40 5.22 14.02 -16.16
N LYS A 41 4.53 14.54 -17.19
CA LYS A 41 3.40 13.83 -17.82
C LYS A 41 3.79 12.45 -18.36
N ALA A 42 4.96 12.32 -18.98
CA ALA A 42 5.45 11.03 -19.46
C ALA A 42 5.74 10.06 -18.31
N PHE A 43 6.37 10.53 -17.22
CA PHE A 43 6.57 9.71 -16.02
C PHE A 43 5.26 9.30 -15.35
N MET A 44 4.25 10.17 -15.34
CA MET A 44 2.91 9.85 -14.83
C MET A 44 2.23 8.77 -15.67
N LEU A 45 2.28 8.87 -17.00
CA LEU A 45 1.73 7.85 -17.90
C LEU A 45 2.45 6.51 -17.73
N LEU A 46 3.78 6.53 -17.56
CA LEU A 46 4.55 5.33 -17.27
C LEU A 46 4.12 4.71 -15.93
N GLY A 47 3.97 5.52 -14.88
CA GLY A 47 3.50 5.05 -13.57
C GLY A 47 2.11 4.42 -13.64
N GLU A 48 1.17 5.05 -14.34
CA GLU A 48 -0.17 4.50 -14.54
C GLU A 48 -0.14 3.21 -15.35
N PHE A 49 0.68 3.13 -16.39
CA PHE A 49 0.87 1.89 -17.15
C PHE A 49 1.38 0.75 -16.23
N HIS A 50 2.34 1.03 -15.34
CA HIS A 50 2.81 0.06 -14.35
C HIS A 50 1.69 -0.34 -13.38
N PHE A 51 0.87 0.62 -12.94
CA PHE A 51 -0.28 0.35 -12.07
C PHE A 51 -1.33 -0.55 -12.74
N PHE A 52 -1.65 -0.31 -14.02
CA PHE A 52 -2.56 -1.18 -14.79
C PHE A 52 -1.97 -2.56 -15.04
N LEU A 53 -0.68 -2.64 -15.39
CA LEU A 53 0.03 -3.91 -15.54
C LEU A 53 -0.08 -4.74 -14.25
N TYR A 54 0.11 -4.09 -13.10
CA TYR A 54 -0.04 -4.72 -11.80
C TYR A 54 -1.48 -5.24 -11.55
N LEU A 55 -2.52 -4.46 -11.84
CA LEU A 55 -3.91 -4.92 -11.69
C LEU A 55 -4.19 -6.16 -12.56
N ILE A 56 -3.65 -6.20 -13.78
CA ILE A 56 -3.75 -7.36 -14.67
C ILE A 56 -3.04 -8.57 -14.04
N ASN A 57 -1.85 -8.39 -13.47
CA ASN A 57 -1.12 -9.49 -12.82
C ASN A 57 -1.88 -10.04 -11.61
N ILE A 58 -2.51 -9.19 -10.79
CA ILE A 58 -3.36 -9.66 -9.69
C ILE A 58 -4.52 -10.49 -10.23
N PHE A 59 -5.18 -10.03 -11.29
CA PHE A 59 -6.27 -10.77 -11.91
C PHE A 59 -5.80 -12.15 -12.39
N LEU A 60 -4.65 -12.23 -13.05
CA LEU A 60 -4.05 -13.50 -13.48
C LEU A 60 -3.74 -14.43 -12.30
N VAL A 61 -3.21 -13.90 -11.20
CA VAL A 61 -2.95 -14.65 -9.97
C VAL A 61 -4.24 -15.20 -9.38
N ILE A 62 -5.30 -14.39 -9.28
CA ILE A 62 -6.62 -14.83 -8.80
C ILE A 62 -7.18 -15.93 -9.70
N CYS A 63 -7.11 -15.79 -11.02
CA CYS A 63 -7.52 -16.84 -11.96
C CYS A 63 -6.72 -18.13 -11.75
N GLY A 64 -5.40 -18.04 -11.57
CA GLY A 64 -4.55 -19.20 -11.28
C GLY A 64 -4.92 -19.89 -9.96
N MET A 65 -5.24 -19.11 -8.92
CA MET A 65 -5.70 -19.65 -7.63
C MET A 65 -7.09 -20.30 -7.74
N LEU A 66 -8.00 -19.72 -8.53
CA LEU A 66 -9.32 -20.31 -8.79
C LEU A 66 -9.20 -21.65 -9.50
N VAL A 67 -8.36 -21.73 -10.54
CA VAL A 67 -8.09 -23.00 -11.24
C VAL A 67 -7.47 -24.02 -10.28
N TYR A 68 -6.54 -23.60 -9.43
CA TYR A 68 -5.93 -24.48 -8.43
C TYR A 68 -6.95 -25.01 -7.41
N ALA A 69 -7.81 -24.13 -6.88
CA ALA A 69 -8.88 -24.50 -5.97
C ALA A 69 -9.89 -25.45 -6.63
N TYR A 70 -10.27 -25.17 -7.88
CA TYR A 70 -11.18 -26.01 -8.65
C TYR A 70 -10.61 -27.42 -8.87
N LYS A 71 -9.33 -27.53 -9.25
CA LYS A 71 -8.65 -28.82 -9.43
C LYS A 71 -8.55 -29.63 -8.14
N ASN A 72 -8.54 -28.97 -6.99
CA ASN A 72 -8.40 -29.59 -5.68
C ASN A 72 -9.67 -29.50 -4.84
N LEU A 73 -10.85 -29.34 -5.47
CA LEU A 73 -12.11 -29.07 -4.76
C LEU A 73 -12.55 -30.20 -3.82
N HIS A 74 -12.02 -31.40 -4.03
CA HIS A 74 -12.24 -32.56 -3.17
C HIS A 74 -11.42 -32.54 -1.86
N ASP A 75 -10.37 -31.71 -1.77
CA ASP A 75 -9.55 -31.55 -0.56
C ASP A 75 -9.88 -30.22 0.13
N ILE A 76 -10.73 -30.31 1.16
CA ILE A 76 -11.16 -29.15 1.95
C ILE A 76 -9.98 -28.39 2.59
N LYS A 77 -8.87 -29.06 2.92
CA LYS A 77 -7.70 -28.41 3.52
C LYS A 77 -6.97 -27.53 2.53
N ILE A 78 -6.97 -27.91 1.25
CA ILE A 78 -6.38 -27.09 0.18
C ILE A 78 -7.29 -25.90 -0.09
N VAL A 79 -8.60 -26.14 -0.26
CA VAL A 79 -9.57 -25.06 -0.52
C VAL A 79 -9.57 -24.03 0.61
N ALA A 80 -9.55 -24.45 1.88
CA ALA A 80 -9.52 -23.54 3.03
C ALA A 80 -8.25 -22.68 3.10
N ARG A 81 -7.12 -23.14 2.54
CA ARG A 81 -5.87 -22.36 2.48
C ARG A 81 -5.88 -21.30 1.37
N VAL A 82 -6.54 -21.60 0.25
CA VAL A 82 -6.56 -20.71 -0.93
C VAL A 82 -7.67 -19.66 -0.82
N LEU A 83 -8.80 -20.01 -0.19
CA LEU A 83 -9.98 -19.15 -0.12
C LEU A 83 -9.73 -17.75 0.47
N PRO A 84 -8.96 -17.57 1.58
CA PRO A 84 -8.67 -16.24 2.10
C PRO A 84 -7.92 -15.35 1.11
N ASN A 85 -7.01 -15.94 0.33
CA ASN A 85 -6.26 -15.21 -0.69
C ASN A 85 -7.16 -14.84 -1.87
N LEU A 86 -8.06 -15.73 -2.27
CA LEU A 86 -9.07 -15.49 -3.30
C LEU A 86 -10.07 -14.39 -2.93
N THR A 87 -10.33 -14.14 -1.65
CA THR A 87 -11.19 -13.04 -1.20
C THR A 87 -10.41 -11.74 -0.99
N ASN A 88 -9.23 -11.82 -0.37
CA ASN A 88 -8.45 -10.64 0.00
C ASN A 88 -7.77 -9.99 -1.20
N ALA A 89 -7.19 -10.75 -2.13
CA ALA A 89 -6.51 -10.17 -3.29
C ALA A 89 -7.44 -9.30 -4.17
N PRO A 90 -8.67 -9.75 -4.54
CA PRO A 90 -9.60 -8.87 -5.23
C PRO A 90 -10.05 -7.68 -4.38
N TYR A 91 -10.31 -7.86 -3.09
CA TYR A 91 -10.69 -6.75 -2.21
C TYR A 91 -9.63 -5.63 -2.21
N LEU A 92 -8.36 -5.99 -2.06
CA LEU A 92 -7.24 -5.04 -2.07
C LEU A 92 -7.07 -4.39 -3.45
N ALA A 93 -7.24 -5.15 -4.53
CA ALA A 93 -7.21 -4.61 -5.90
C ALA A 93 -8.36 -3.61 -6.14
N ILE A 94 -9.57 -3.93 -5.69
CA ILE A 94 -10.75 -3.04 -5.77
C ILE A 94 -10.48 -1.77 -4.96
N LYS A 95 -9.94 -1.88 -3.75
CA LYS A 95 -9.59 -0.72 -2.92
C LYS A 95 -8.64 0.22 -3.67
N LEU A 96 -7.58 -0.31 -4.28
CA LEU A 96 -6.63 0.45 -5.08
C LEU A 96 -7.27 1.07 -6.32
N PHE A 97 -8.12 0.32 -7.02
CA PHE A 97 -8.86 0.82 -8.18
C PHE A 97 -9.81 1.96 -7.79
N VAL A 98 -10.52 1.85 -6.67
CA VAL A 98 -11.41 2.90 -6.15
C VAL A 98 -10.62 4.16 -5.81
N PHE A 99 -9.45 4.02 -5.18
CA PHE A 99 -8.55 5.15 -4.93
C PHE A 99 -8.08 5.81 -6.23
N TYR A 100 -7.68 5.02 -7.22
CA TYR A 100 -7.30 5.53 -8.54
C TYR A 100 -8.46 6.26 -9.23
N TRP A 101 -9.64 5.64 -9.25
CA TRP A 101 -10.83 6.19 -9.92
C TRP A 101 -11.30 7.50 -9.28
N ASN A 102 -11.15 7.63 -7.96
CA ASN A 102 -11.55 8.82 -7.22
C ASN A 102 -10.37 9.74 -6.88
N ARG A 103 -9.19 9.57 -7.51
CA ARG A 103 -7.97 10.32 -7.16
C ARG A 103 -8.16 11.84 -7.19
N ASP A 104 -8.93 12.35 -8.17
CA ASP A 104 -9.14 13.79 -8.33
C ASP A 104 -9.98 14.33 -7.17
N LYS A 105 -11.03 13.59 -6.77
CA LYS A 105 -11.85 13.93 -5.60
C LYS A 105 -11.06 13.85 -4.30
N ILE A 106 -10.18 12.86 -4.17
CA ILE A 106 -9.29 12.72 -3.01
C ILE A 106 -8.33 13.92 -2.97
N LYS A 107 -7.75 14.32 -4.11
CA LYS A 107 -6.89 15.51 -4.20
C LYS A 107 -7.65 16.76 -3.76
N ASP A 108 -8.87 16.96 -4.28
CA ASP A 108 -9.71 18.11 -3.92
C ASP A 108 -10.01 18.12 -2.42
N ALA A 109 -10.34 16.97 -1.82
CA ALA A 109 -10.56 16.84 -0.38
C ALA A 109 -9.30 17.16 0.44
N LEU A 110 -8.12 16.72 -0.01
CA LEU A 110 -6.84 17.04 0.63
C LEU A 110 -6.53 18.54 0.54
N SER A 111 -6.81 19.19 -0.59
CA SER A 111 -6.67 20.65 -0.76
C SER A 111 -7.57 21.42 0.21
N ILE A 112 -8.84 20.99 0.37
CA ILE A 112 -9.76 21.62 1.33
C ILE A 112 -9.24 21.49 2.76
N LEU A 113 -8.68 20.32 3.11
CA LEU A 113 -8.10 20.08 4.42
C LEU A 113 -6.84 20.93 4.66
N GLU A 114 -6.01 21.12 3.63
CA GLU A 114 -4.83 21.98 3.70
C GLU A 114 -5.20 23.46 3.89
N GLU A 115 -6.18 23.98 3.14
CA GLU A 115 -6.65 25.36 3.28
C GLU A 115 -7.14 25.68 4.69
N SER A 116 -7.71 24.69 5.33
CA SER A 116 -8.37 24.78 6.64
C SER A 116 -7.51 24.24 7.78
N PHE A 117 -6.23 23.96 7.51
CA PHE A 117 -5.25 23.57 8.50
C PHE A 117 -4.77 24.80 9.30
N PRO A 118 -4.54 24.70 10.62
CA PRO A 118 -4.05 25.80 11.45
C PRO A 118 -2.70 26.34 10.97
N LYS A 119 -2.65 27.64 10.66
CA LYS A 119 -1.48 28.31 10.06
C LYS A 119 -0.61 29.08 11.05
N THR A 120 -1.10 29.27 12.29
CA THR A 120 -0.39 30.00 13.33
C THR A 120 0.06 29.03 14.43
N GLU A 121 1.16 29.33 15.11
CA GLU A 121 1.64 28.51 16.24
C GLU A 121 0.61 28.44 17.37
N GLU A 122 -0.09 29.55 17.62
CA GLU A 122 -1.14 29.62 18.64
C GLU A 122 -2.31 28.68 18.32
N ASP A 123 -2.79 28.67 17.07
CA ASP A 123 -3.83 27.73 16.65
C ASP A 123 -3.35 26.28 16.73
N GLN A 124 -2.09 26.02 16.38
CA GLN A 124 -1.53 24.67 16.43
C GLN A 124 -1.37 24.14 17.86
N LEU A 125 -1.01 25.01 18.80
CA LEU A 125 -0.97 24.71 20.23
C LEU A 125 -2.37 24.47 20.78
N ASN A 126 -3.33 25.33 20.47
CA ASN A 126 -4.72 25.19 20.91
C ASN A 126 -5.36 23.88 20.42
N LEU A 127 -5.03 23.47 19.18
CA LEU A 127 -5.54 22.25 18.57
C LEU A 127 -4.72 20.99 18.88
N ASN A 128 -3.68 21.08 19.72
CA ASN A 128 -2.78 19.96 20.02
C ASN A 128 -2.29 19.21 18.76
N VAL A 129 -1.99 19.95 17.68
CA VAL A 129 -1.63 19.38 16.37
C VAL A 129 -0.49 18.37 16.48
N GLN A 130 0.48 18.65 17.36
CA GLN A 130 1.64 17.80 17.60
C GLN A 130 1.25 16.41 18.11
N THR A 131 0.19 16.31 18.93
CA THR A 131 -0.31 15.02 19.45
C THR A 131 -0.92 14.18 18.34
N TYR A 132 -1.80 14.76 17.52
CA TYR A 132 -2.37 14.06 16.36
C TYR A 132 -1.28 13.62 15.37
N LEU A 133 -0.31 14.49 15.09
CA LEU A 133 0.81 14.14 14.22
C LEU A 133 1.63 12.98 14.80
N LYS A 134 1.84 12.95 16.12
CA LYS A 134 2.55 11.86 16.80
C LYS A 134 1.79 10.54 16.67
N GLU A 135 0.47 10.55 16.82
CA GLU A 135 -0.37 9.36 16.63
C GLU A 135 -0.32 8.85 15.18
N VAL A 136 -0.43 9.75 14.19
CA VAL A 136 -0.29 9.40 12.77
C VAL A 136 1.10 8.83 12.49
N LYS A 137 2.17 9.45 13.00
CA LYS A 137 3.54 8.92 12.85
C LYS A 137 3.71 7.57 13.53
N MET A 138 3.05 7.33 14.68
CA MET A 138 3.10 6.03 15.37
C MET A 138 2.38 4.95 14.56
N PHE A 139 1.19 5.25 14.05
CA PHE A 139 0.46 4.38 13.11
C PHE A 139 1.32 4.06 11.89
N VAL A 140 1.93 5.08 11.28
CA VAL A 140 2.78 4.94 10.10
C VAL A 140 4.02 4.06 10.36
N LYS A 141 4.64 4.21 11.54
CA LYS A 141 5.80 3.39 11.94
C LYS A 141 5.40 1.94 12.22
N GLY A 142 4.31 1.73 12.96
CA GLY A 142 3.85 0.40 13.35
C GLY A 142 3.50 -0.46 12.14
N PHE A 143 2.71 0.07 11.21
CA PHE A 143 2.39 -0.64 9.98
C PHE A 143 3.58 -0.76 9.01
N GLY A 144 4.44 0.27 8.91
CA GLY A 144 5.66 0.17 8.10
C GLY A 144 6.58 -0.95 8.57
N PHE A 145 6.73 -1.11 9.89
CA PHE A 145 7.44 -2.23 10.50
C PHE A 145 6.79 -3.57 10.15
N LEU A 146 5.47 -3.70 10.26
CA LEU A 146 4.74 -4.92 9.90
C LEU A 146 4.97 -5.32 8.44
N ILE A 147 4.95 -4.38 7.49
CA ILE A 147 5.21 -4.66 6.08
C ILE A 147 6.63 -5.19 5.89
N ILE A 148 7.64 -4.53 6.50
CA ILE A 148 9.03 -4.97 6.38
C ILE A 148 9.20 -6.38 6.96
N VAL A 149 8.69 -6.63 8.17
CA VAL A 149 8.77 -7.94 8.81
C VAL A 149 8.09 -9.01 7.96
N LEU A 150 6.90 -8.74 7.42
CA LEU A 150 6.17 -9.69 6.58
C LEU A 150 6.95 -10.05 5.31
N ASN A 151 7.55 -9.05 4.64
CA ASN A 151 8.38 -9.29 3.46
C ASN A 151 9.67 -10.07 3.79
N VAL A 152 10.34 -9.74 4.89
CA VAL A 152 11.54 -10.45 5.34
C VAL A 152 11.21 -11.90 5.66
N VAL A 153 10.10 -12.16 6.37
CA VAL A 153 9.65 -13.51 6.68
C VAL A 153 9.33 -14.31 5.41
N LEU A 154 8.66 -13.70 4.43
CA LEU A 154 8.38 -14.35 3.14
C LEU A 154 9.68 -14.75 2.42
N ILE A 155 10.62 -13.82 2.29
CA ILE A 155 11.92 -14.07 1.63
C ILE A 155 12.70 -15.17 2.36
N ILE A 156 12.82 -15.08 3.70
CA ILE A 156 13.55 -16.08 4.50
C ILE A 156 12.86 -17.44 4.38
N SER A 157 11.53 -17.49 4.42
CA SER A 157 10.80 -18.75 4.32
C SER A 157 11.06 -19.47 2.99
N GLN A 158 11.16 -18.74 1.89
CA GLN A 158 11.52 -19.32 0.60
C GLN A 158 12.96 -19.81 0.57
N VAL A 159 13.91 -19.01 1.09
CA VAL A 159 15.32 -19.42 1.19
C VAL A 159 15.45 -20.72 1.99
N VAL A 160 14.76 -20.83 3.13
CA VAL A 160 14.74 -22.04 3.94
C VAL A 160 14.15 -23.23 3.19
N LEU A 161 13.00 -23.06 2.52
CA LEU A 161 12.35 -24.13 1.74
C LEU A 161 13.23 -24.68 0.61
N ILE A 162 13.99 -23.81 -0.05
CA ILE A 162 14.91 -24.18 -1.12
C ILE A 162 16.14 -24.88 -0.56
N PHE A 163 16.85 -24.24 0.37
CA PHE A 163 18.19 -24.68 0.78
C PHE A 163 18.19 -25.76 1.86
N MET A 164 17.19 -25.78 2.76
CA MET A 164 17.12 -26.79 3.82
C MET A 164 16.27 -28.00 3.43
N PHE A 165 15.21 -27.80 2.65
CA PHE A 165 14.25 -28.87 2.31
C PHE A 165 14.29 -29.31 0.85
N GLY A 166 15.03 -28.60 -0.03
CA GLY A 166 15.11 -28.95 -1.45
C GLY A 166 13.77 -28.83 -2.19
N THR A 167 12.82 -28.04 -1.65
CA THR A 167 11.46 -27.94 -2.19
C THR A 167 11.28 -26.65 -3.00
N THR A 168 10.71 -26.77 -4.20
CA THR A 168 10.29 -25.64 -5.04
C THR A 168 8.82 -25.33 -4.80
N LYS A 169 8.45 -25.10 -3.53
CA LYS A 169 7.08 -24.73 -3.18
C LYS A 169 6.93 -23.22 -3.24
N LEU A 170 6.00 -22.75 -4.08
CA LEU A 170 5.69 -21.33 -4.21
C LEU A 170 5.06 -20.78 -2.91
N PRO A 171 5.21 -19.47 -2.64
CA PRO A 171 4.62 -18.82 -1.46
C PRO A 171 3.08 -18.86 -1.48
N LEU A 172 2.48 -19.02 -2.66
CA LEU A 172 1.04 -19.11 -2.87
C LEU A 172 0.70 -20.44 -3.55
N ASP A 173 -0.34 -21.10 -3.04
CA ASP A 173 -0.92 -22.31 -3.65
C ASP A 173 -1.69 -21.90 -4.92
N ILE A 174 -1.04 -21.98 -6.09
CA ILE A 174 -1.51 -21.47 -7.38
C ILE A 174 -1.21 -22.44 -8.54
N TRP A 175 -2.09 -22.45 -9.54
CA TRP A 175 -1.86 -23.16 -10.80
C TRP A 175 -1.23 -22.22 -11.83
N LEU A 176 -0.16 -22.68 -12.46
CA LEU A 176 0.48 -21.99 -13.58
C LEU A 176 0.38 -22.87 -14.85
N PRO A 177 0.25 -22.26 -16.04
CA PRO A 177 0.16 -22.99 -17.30
C PRO A 177 1.50 -23.56 -17.78
N PHE A 178 2.58 -23.37 -17.02
CA PHE A 178 3.93 -23.84 -17.32
C PHE A 178 4.55 -24.48 -16.08
N SER A 179 5.52 -25.37 -16.29
CA SER A 179 6.32 -25.94 -15.21
C SER A 179 7.31 -24.90 -14.70
N TYR A 180 7.47 -24.83 -13.39
CA TYR A 180 8.37 -23.90 -12.71
C TYR A 180 9.38 -24.61 -11.81
N GLU A 181 9.44 -25.95 -11.87
CA GLU A 181 10.30 -26.79 -11.02
C GLU A 181 11.80 -26.57 -11.31
N ASN A 182 12.14 -25.99 -12.47
CA ASN A 182 13.51 -25.54 -12.75
C ASN A 182 13.89 -24.36 -11.84
N PHE A 183 15.05 -24.43 -11.18
CA PHE A 183 15.52 -23.41 -10.24
C PHE A 183 15.45 -21.96 -10.75
N ILE A 184 15.79 -21.72 -12.02
CA ILE A 184 15.77 -20.37 -12.61
C ILE A 184 14.33 -19.88 -12.76
N ILE A 185 13.44 -20.73 -13.28
CA ILE A 185 12.03 -20.40 -13.48
C ILE A 185 11.35 -20.22 -12.12
N PHE A 186 11.61 -21.11 -11.17
CA PHE A 186 11.15 -21.02 -9.79
C PHE A 186 11.54 -19.67 -9.17
N GLY A 187 12.81 -19.28 -9.28
CA GLY A 187 13.30 -18.00 -8.74
C GLY A 187 12.60 -16.81 -9.37
N ALA A 188 12.43 -16.79 -10.70
CA ALA A 188 11.73 -15.71 -11.40
C ALA A 188 10.26 -15.60 -10.99
N VAL A 189 9.54 -16.73 -10.91
CA VAL A 189 8.12 -16.77 -10.51
C VAL A 189 7.95 -16.36 -9.05
N SER A 190 8.86 -16.80 -8.17
CA SER A 190 8.79 -16.46 -6.76
C SER A 190 9.05 -14.97 -6.52
N LEU A 191 10.06 -14.40 -7.17
CA LEU A 191 10.32 -12.95 -7.13
C LEU A 191 9.15 -12.13 -7.69
N TRP A 192 8.49 -12.61 -8.75
CA TRP A 192 7.30 -11.97 -9.29
C TRP A 192 6.13 -11.98 -8.29
N MET A 193 5.90 -13.10 -7.60
CA MET A 193 4.86 -13.20 -6.56
C MET A 193 5.18 -12.30 -5.35
N ASP A 194 6.42 -12.29 -4.88
CA ASP A 194 6.85 -11.43 -3.78
C ASP A 194 6.70 -9.95 -4.15
N TRP A 195 7.06 -9.58 -5.38
CA TRP A 195 6.84 -8.23 -5.90
C TRP A 195 5.34 -7.85 -5.89
N LEU A 196 4.45 -8.76 -6.33
CA LEU A 196 3.01 -8.51 -6.28
C LEU A 196 2.50 -8.33 -4.84
N CYS A 197 2.93 -9.19 -3.91
CA CYS A 197 2.58 -9.08 -2.50
C CYS A 197 3.05 -7.75 -1.88
N LEU A 198 4.27 -7.31 -2.21
CA LEU A 198 4.82 -6.04 -1.77
C LEU A 198 3.98 -4.87 -2.30
N VAL A 199 3.70 -4.83 -3.61
CA VAL A 199 2.94 -3.74 -4.23
C VAL A 199 1.52 -3.65 -3.69
N ILE A 200 0.83 -4.79 -3.52
CA ILE A 200 -0.50 -4.86 -2.87
C ILE A 200 -0.43 -4.27 -1.46
N SER A 201 0.55 -4.71 -0.66
CA SER A 201 0.65 -4.31 0.75
C SER A 201 0.96 -2.82 0.87
N VAL A 202 1.94 -2.33 0.12
CA VAL A 202 2.34 -0.91 0.09
C VAL A 202 1.17 -0.03 -0.38
N GLY A 203 0.48 -0.43 -1.44
CA GLY A 203 -0.64 0.34 -1.97
C GLY A 203 -1.84 0.40 -1.02
N ALA A 204 -2.26 -0.75 -0.51
CA ALA A 204 -3.38 -0.81 0.44
C ALA A 204 -3.07 0.00 1.71
N TYR A 205 -1.81 -0.03 2.14
CA TYR A 205 -1.35 0.74 3.27
C TYR A 205 -1.26 2.24 3.01
N ALA A 206 -0.82 2.65 1.82
CA ALA A 206 -0.86 4.05 1.41
C ALA A 206 -2.28 4.64 1.54
N ALA A 207 -3.29 3.87 1.09
CA ALA A 207 -4.69 4.22 1.25
C ALA A 207 -5.11 4.38 2.72
N ASP A 208 -4.66 3.46 3.59
CA ASP A 208 -4.96 3.52 5.03
C ASP A 208 -4.29 4.71 5.73
N ILE A 209 -3.05 5.06 5.37
CA ILE A 209 -2.37 6.25 5.89
C ILE A 209 -3.17 7.51 5.52
N ILE A 210 -3.55 7.67 4.25
CA ILE A 210 -4.30 8.87 3.82
C ILE A 210 -5.66 8.94 4.51
N LEU A 211 -6.34 7.82 4.66
CA LEU A 211 -7.62 7.76 5.39
C LEU A 211 -7.43 8.11 6.87
N PHE A 212 -6.44 7.52 7.54
CA PHE A 212 -6.16 7.76 8.95
C PHE A 212 -5.75 9.22 9.21
N ALA A 213 -4.91 9.78 8.34
CA ALA A 213 -4.56 11.19 8.37
C ALA A 213 -5.81 12.09 8.21
N THR A 214 -6.68 11.78 7.25
CA THR A 214 -7.92 12.53 7.01
C THR A 214 -8.86 12.50 8.22
N ILE A 215 -9.04 11.32 8.83
CA ILE A 215 -9.84 11.15 10.04
C ILE A 215 -9.23 11.96 11.20
N SER A 216 -7.91 11.85 11.41
CA SER A 216 -7.20 12.57 12.48
C SER A 216 -7.35 14.09 12.34
N LEU A 217 -7.18 14.61 11.12
CA LEU A 217 -7.33 16.03 10.82
C LEU A 217 -8.77 16.51 11.03
N THR A 218 -9.75 15.67 10.71
CA THR A 218 -11.17 15.98 10.90
C THR A 218 -11.53 15.96 12.39
N SER A 219 -11.07 14.96 13.14
CA SER A 219 -11.26 14.86 14.60
C SER A 219 -10.68 16.06 15.33
N MET A 220 -9.48 16.49 14.96
CA MET A 220 -8.83 17.69 15.51
C MET A 220 -9.71 18.93 15.43
N LYS A 221 -10.47 19.11 14.34
CA LYS A 221 -11.42 20.23 14.21
C LYS A 221 -12.65 20.10 15.09
N PHE A 222 -13.14 18.88 15.32
CA PHE A 222 -14.31 18.64 16.16
C PHE A 222 -13.99 18.79 17.66
N ASP A 223 -12.77 18.45 18.07
CA ASP A 223 -12.36 18.63 19.46
C ASP A 223 -12.26 20.11 19.85
N ASN A 224 -12.15 21.02 18.88
CA ASN A 224 -12.20 22.47 19.09
C ASN A 224 -13.63 23.06 19.23
N ILE A 225 -14.67 22.24 19.00
CA ILE A 225 -16.09 22.67 19.08
C ILE A 225 -16.69 22.34 20.46
N LYS A 226 -15.93 21.71 21.36
CA LYS A 226 -16.32 21.48 22.76
C LYS A 226 -15.87 22.61 23.66
#